data_AF-A0A2V8Y379-F1
#
_entry.id   AF-A0A2V8Y379-F1
#
_cell.length_a   1.000
_cell.length_b   1.000
_cell.length_c   1.000
_cell.angle_alpha   90.00
_cell.angle_beta   90.00
_cell.angle_gamma   90.00
#
_symmetry.space_group_name_H-M   'P 1'
#
loop_
_entity.id
_entity.type
_entity.pdbx_description
1 polymer ?
#
loop_
_entity_poly.entity_id
_entity_poly.type
_entity_poly.pdbx_seq_one_letter_code
_entity_poly.pdbx_strand_id
1 'polypeptide(L)'
;MQTYVTGCTQSVEDGINLTNEKDNQTYSMMSGSNSLKAGERMTLKGVVVATDGPGNPKFQIQSLIKDYGTCGTASASGLGVSELKIPKLNY
;
A
#
# COMPACT_ATOMS: atom_id res chain seq x y z
N MET A 1 -18.93 6.03 -10.19
CA MET A 1 -18.48 4.94 -11.10
C MET A 1 -17.45 4.12 -10.34
N GLN A 2 -17.54 2.80 -10.35
CA GLN A 2 -16.60 1.94 -9.63
C GLN A 2 -15.31 1.80 -10.44
N THR A 3 -14.16 2.00 -9.81
CA THR A 3 -12.84 1.92 -10.43
C THR A 3 -11.97 0.90 -9.71
N TYR A 4 -11.00 0.37 -10.45
CA TYR A 4 -10.06 -0.63 -9.98
C TYR A 4 -8.70 0.04 -9.93
N VAL A 5 -8.11 0.07 -8.76
CA VAL A 5 -6.77 0.63 -8.58
C VAL A 5 -5.86 -0.50 -8.14
N THR A 6 -4.82 -0.71 -8.94
CA THR A 6 -3.75 -1.64 -8.61
C THR A 6 -2.57 -0.81 -8.16
N GLY A 7 -2.12 -1.07 -6.94
CA GLY A 7 -1.06 -0.28 -6.38
C GLY A 7 -0.46 -0.87 -5.14
N CYS A 8 0.55 -0.14 -4.68
CA CYS A 8 1.25 -0.41 -3.44
C CYS A 8 0.52 0.27 -2.30
N THR A 9 0.16 -0.47 -1.26
CA THR A 9 -0.30 0.14 -0.02
C THR A 9 0.89 0.56 0.82
N GLN A 10 0.84 1.77 1.35
CA GLN A 10 1.90 2.34 2.18
C GLN A 10 1.27 2.84 3.47
N SER A 11 1.78 2.35 4.61
CA SER A 11 1.44 2.88 5.92
C SER A 11 2.12 4.23 6.07
N VAL A 12 1.29 5.25 6.34
CA VAL A 12 1.69 6.62 6.62
C VAL A 12 1.17 7.00 8.01
N GLU A 13 1.66 8.11 8.57
CA GLU A 13 1.19 8.60 9.89
C GLU A 13 -0.34 8.80 9.95
N ASP A 14 -0.97 9.13 8.82
CA ASP A 14 -2.42 9.36 8.70
C ASP A 14 -3.24 8.09 8.37
N GLY A 15 -2.60 6.91 8.31
CA GLY A 15 -3.26 5.64 8.01
C GLY A 15 -2.59 4.84 6.89
N ILE A 16 -3.37 4.43 5.87
CA ILE A 16 -2.84 3.71 4.71
C ILE A 16 -3.17 4.49 3.44
N ASN A 17 -2.15 4.76 2.64
CA ASN A 17 -2.27 5.33 1.31
C ASN A 17 -2.07 4.24 0.25
N LEU A 18 -2.75 4.37 -0.87
CA LEU A 18 -2.53 3.55 -2.05
C LEU A 18 -1.86 4.39 -3.12
N THR A 19 -0.68 4.00 -3.56
CA THR A 19 -0.05 4.62 -4.73
C THR A 19 -0.38 3.78 -5.94
N ASN A 20 -1.18 4.33 -6.86
CA ASN A 20 -1.53 3.67 -8.10
C ASN A 20 -0.30 3.61 -9.00
N GLU A 21 0.09 2.41 -9.41
CA GLU A 21 1.26 2.22 -10.28
C GLU A 21 0.99 2.70 -11.71
N LYS A 22 -0.28 2.74 -12.13
CA LYS A 22 -0.66 3.14 -13.48
C LYS A 22 -0.46 4.63 -13.75
N ASP A 23 -0.83 5.46 -12.78
CA ASP A 23 -0.86 6.92 -12.93
C ASP A 23 0.12 7.62 -11.96
N ASN A 24 0.84 6.85 -11.13
CA ASN A 24 1.68 7.39 -10.04
C ASN A 24 0.93 8.33 -9.09
N GLN A 25 -0.39 8.18 -9.00
CA GLN A 25 -1.25 8.97 -8.14
C GLN A 25 -1.40 8.30 -6.78
N THR A 26 -1.08 9.03 -5.72
CA THR A 26 -1.36 8.61 -4.34
C THR A 26 -2.79 8.93 -3.97
N TYR A 27 -3.51 7.93 -3.46
CA TYR A 27 -4.86 8.04 -2.96
C TYR A 27 -4.90 7.72 -1.46
N SER A 28 -5.61 8.52 -0.70
CA SER A 28 -5.84 8.24 0.73
C SER A 28 -6.98 7.24 0.87
N MET A 29 -6.72 6.07 1.45
CA MET A 29 -7.76 5.06 1.63
C MET A 29 -8.64 5.45 2.80
N MET A 30 -9.97 5.44 2.61
CA MET A 30 -10.86 5.43 3.76
C MET A 30 -10.95 4.02 4.33
N SER A 31 -10.79 3.89 5.65
CA SER A 31 -10.84 2.63 6.40
C SER A 31 -12.18 1.90 6.20
N GLY A 32 -12.30 1.15 5.11
CA GLY A 32 -13.45 0.30 4.79
C GLY A 32 -13.11 -1.18 4.67
N SER A 33 -11.83 -1.52 4.66
CA SER A 33 -11.35 -2.90 4.50
C SER A 33 -10.31 -3.20 5.56
N ASN A 34 -10.77 -3.84 6.63
CA ASN A 34 -10.03 -4.47 7.72
C ASN A 34 -8.99 -5.53 7.29
N SER A 35 -8.75 -5.70 5.99
CA SER A 35 -7.83 -6.69 5.42
C SER A 35 -6.68 -6.09 4.61
N LEU A 36 -6.54 -4.75 4.59
CA LEU A 36 -5.39 -4.12 3.93
C LEU A 36 -4.20 -4.11 4.90
N LYS A 37 -3.14 -4.81 4.54
CA LYS A 37 -1.84 -4.61 5.18
C LYS A 37 -1.05 -3.60 4.37
N ALA A 38 -0.38 -2.69 5.05
CA ALA A 38 0.60 -1.84 4.42
C ALA A 38 1.79 -2.65 3.91
N GLY A 39 2.39 -2.19 2.82
CA GLY A 39 3.50 -2.86 2.15
C GLY A 39 3.07 -3.98 1.21
N GLU A 40 1.77 -4.17 0.99
CA GLU A 40 1.24 -5.16 0.05
C GLU A 40 0.71 -4.51 -1.23
N ARG A 41 0.96 -5.20 -2.35
CA ARG A 41 0.43 -4.88 -3.67
C ARG A 41 -0.88 -5.60 -3.84
N MET A 42 -1.92 -4.85 -4.16
CA MET A 42 -3.26 -5.41 -4.33
C MET A 42 -4.08 -4.57 -5.31
N THR A 43 -5.00 -5.24 -5.98
CA THR A 43 -6.05 -4.61 -6.78
C THR A 43 -7.28 -4.45 -5.92
N LEU A 44 -7.66 -3.21 -5.70
CA LEU A 44 -8.84 -2.83 -4.95
C LEU A 44 -9.88 -2.27 -5.89
N LYS A 45 -11.13 -2.70 -5.72
CA LYS A 45 -12.29 -2.11 -6.37
C LYS A 45 -12.93 -1.14 -5.41
N GLY A 46 -13.14 0.07 -5.88
CA GLY A 46 -13.66 1.15 -5.06
C GLY A 46 -14.20 2.29 -5.88
N VAL A 47 -14.35 3.44 -5.25
CA VAL A 47 -14.72 4.69 -5.90
C VAL A 47 -13.69 5.74 -5.50
N VAL A 48 -13.10 6.40 -6.49
CA VAL A 48 -12.26 7.58 -6.25
C VAL A 48 -13.20 8.75 -6.00
N VAL A 49 -13.05 9.35 -4.82
CA VAL A 49 -13.70 10.59 -4.41
C VAL A 49 -12.65 11.68 -4.52
N ALA A 50 -12.68 12.41 -5.63
CA ALA A 50 -11.85 13.60 -5.77
C ALA A 50 -12.27 14.62 -4.70
N THR A 51 -11.30 15.13 -3.97
CA THR A 51 -11.49 16.25 -3.06
C THR A 51 -11.29 17.54 -3.84
N ASP A 52 -12.21 18.50 -3.71
CA ASP A 52 -12.17 19.82 -4.38
C ASP A 52 -11.08 20.76 -3.81
N GLY A 53 -10.25 20.28 -2.87
CA GLY A 53 -9.18 21.04 -2.22
C GLY A 53 -7.78 20.51 -2.54
N PRO A 54 -6.70 21.14 -2.02
CA PRO A 54 -5.31 20.76 -2.26
C PRO A 54 -4.87 19.45 -1.57
N GLY A 55 -5.77 18.48 -1.42
CA GLY A 55 -5.55 17.20 -0.76
C GLY A 55 -5.47 16.04 -1.74
N ASN A 56 -4.92 14.93 -1.27
CA ASN A 56 -4.92 13.68 -2.03
C ASN A 56 -6.38 13.19 -2.21
N PRO A 57 -6.76 12.78 -3.43
CA PRO A 57 -8.07 12.21 -3.67
C PRO A 57 -8.30 10.99 -2.77
N LYS A 58 -9.51 10.85 -2.23
CA LYS A 58 -9.85 9.75 -1.34
C LYS A 58 -10.31 8.54 -2.13
N PHE A 59 -9.90 7.36 -1.72
CA PHE A 59 -10.32 6.11 -2.33
C PHE A 59 -11.17 5.31 -1.35
N GLN A 60 -12.46 5.17 -1.67
CA GLN A 60 -13.36 4.36 -0.89
C GLN A 60 -13.34 2.93 -1.42
N ILE A 61 -12.70 2.05 -0.66
CA ILE A 61 -12.58 0.64 -1.01
C ILE A 61 -13.91 -0.03 -0.75
N GLN A 62 -14.43 -0.73 -1.76
CA GLN A 62 -15.61 -1.57 -1.60
C GLN A 62 -15.23 -3.04 -1.45
N SER A 63 -14.24 -3.52 -2.21
CA SER A 63 -13.79 -4.91 -2.13
C SER A 63 -12.36 -5.06 -2.62
N LEU A 64 -11.63 -5.99 -2.01
CA LEU A 64 -10.36 -6.47 -2.52
C LEU A 64 -10.64 -7.46 -3.65
N ILE A 65 -10.08 -7.20 -4.83
CA ILE A 65 -10.27 -8.04 -6.01
C ILE A 65 -9.17 -9.08 -6.11
N LYS A 66 -7.94 -8.66 -5.85
CA LYS A 66 -6.78 -9.54 -5.93
C LYS A 66 -5.68 -9.01 -5.02
N ASP A 67 -5.10 -9.88 -4.24
CA ASP A 67 -3.83 -9.61 -3.58
C ASP A 67 -2.71 -10.17 -4.46
N TYR A 68 -1.60 -9.42 -4.55
CA TYR A 68 -0.37 -9.86 -5.19
C TYR A 68 0.72 -10.14 -4.13
N GLY A 69 0.39 -10.09 -2.84
CA GLY A 69 1.34 -10.15 -1.73
C GLY A 69 2.17 -8.88 -1.58
N THR A 70 3.41 -9.00 -1.13
CA THR A 70 4.31 -7.87 -0.87
C THR A 70 4.52 -7.01 -2.12
N CYS A 71 4.50 -5.70 -1.92
CA CYS A 71 4.77 -4.74 -2.97
C CYS A 71 6.26 -4.75 -3.31
N GLY A 72 6.63 -5.62 -4.26
CA GLY A 72 8.01 -5.80 -4.69
C GLY A 72 8.39 -4.86 -5.83
N THR A 73 9.50 -4.13 -5.67
CA THR A 73 10.49 -4.11 -6.74
C THR A 73 10.76 -5.56 -7.12
N ALA A 74 10.64 -5.88 -8.41
CA ALA A 74 10.73 -7.21 -9.01
C ALA A 74 11.39 -8.26 -8.11
N SER A 75 10.66 -9.34 -7.82
CA SER A 75 11.10 -10.52 -7.07
C SER A 75 12.60 -10.80 -7.24
N ALA A 76 13.38 -10.47 -6.22
CA ALA A 76 14.70 -11.02 -6.01
C ALA A 76 14.84 -11.30 -4.50
N SER A 77 14.72 -12.57 -4.16
CA SER A 77 15.68 -13.27 -3.32
C SER A 77 16.10 -12.60 -2.00
N GLY A 78 15.57 -13.14 -0.91
CA GLY A 78 16.05 -12.96 0.46
C GLY A 78 14.84 -12.98 1.39
N LEU A 79 14.47 -14.07 2.05
CA LEU A 79 15.30 -14.69 3.08
C LEU A 79 16.37 -13.73 3.61
N GLY A 80 15.91 -12.61 4.16
CA GLY A 80 16.60 -11.87 5.20
C GLY A 80 15.86 -12.06 6.52
N VAL A 81 15.38 -13.27 6.80
CA VAL A 81 15.08 -13.66 8.17
C VAL A 81 16.38 -13.50 8.96
N SER A 82 16.28 -12.72 10.03
CA SER A 82 17.18 -12.63 11.18
C SER A 82 18.45 -13.50 11.17
N GLU A 83 19.64 -12.90 11.06
CA GLU A 83 20.72 -13.28 11.96
C GLU A 83 21.58 -12.07 12.38
N LEU A 84 21.79 -12.06 13.68
CA LEU A 84 22.41 -11.09 14.56
C LEU A 84 23.93 -10.95 14.31
N LYS A 85 24.43 -9.72 14.15
CA LYS A 85 25.78 -9.38 14.62
C LYS A 85 25.78 -8.01 15.29
N ILE A 86 25.41 -8.03 16.57
CA ILE A 86 25.78 -6.96 17.51
C ILE A 86 27.30 -6.79 17.40
N PRO A 87 27.85 -5.58 17.17
CA PRO A 87 29.28 -5.39 17.27
C PRO A 87 29.67 -5.70 18.72
N LYS A 88 30.41 -6.80 18.91
CA LYS A 88 31.14 -7.03 20.16
C LYS A 88 32.19 -5.92 20.24
N LEU A 89 31.86 -4.82 20.91
CA LEU A 89 32.86 -4.01 21.58
C LEU A 89 33.63 -4.96 22.50
N ASN A 90 34.92 -5.12 22.23
CA ASN A 90 35.81 -5.75 23.16
C ASN A 90 37.07 -4.87 23.30
N TYR A 91 37.01 -4.07 24.36
CA TYR A 91 38.08 -3.40 25.10
C TYR A 91 39.02 -2.45 24.35
#